data_AF-A0A962SSP6-F1
#
_entry.id   AF-A0A962SSP6-F1
#
_cell.length_a   1.000
_cell.length_b   1.000
_cell.length_c   1.000
_cell.angle_alpha   90.00
_cell.angle_beta   90.00
_cell.angle_gamma   90.00
#
_symmetry.space_group_name_H-M   'P 1'
#
loop_
_entity.id
_entity.type
_entity.pdbx_description
1 polymer ?
#
loop_
_entity_poly.entity_id
_entity_poly.type
_entity_poly.pdbx_seq_one_letter_code
_entity_poly.pdbx_strand_id
1 'polypeptide(L)'
;MGQEIADSHFQAADFDAFRQRLRRETLLLKQWFEDGFFSVGEHFIGFELEAWLVDEQAHPAPINQSVLERLNDPLVVPELARFNLEFNGTPQCLTGAALSRLAEELERTWKRCN
;
A
#
# COMPACT_ATOMS: atom_id res chain seq x y z
N MET A 1 1.25 -2.77 -1.36
CA MET A 1 1.04 -2.31 -2.74
C MET A 1 1.35 -3.39 -3.77
N GLY A 2 0.50 -3.52 -4.78
CA GLY A 2 0.54 -4.60 -5.77
C GLY A 2 1.87 -4.64 -6.53
N GLN A 3 2.39 -5.84 -6.78
CA GLN A 3 3.58 -6.02 -7.60
C GLN A 3 3.21 -5.79 -9.07
N GLU A 4 3.91 -4.87 -9.73
CA GLU A 4 3.83 -4.72 -11.18
C GLU A 4 4.19 -6.05 -11.86
N ILE A 5 3.29 -6.55 -12.70
CA ILE A 5 3.51 -7.74 -13.51
C ILE A 5 4.00 -7.31 -14.89
N ALA A 6 5.18 -7.79 -15.28
CA ALA A 6 5.80 -7.41 -16.54
C ALA A 6 5.07 -7.97 -17.78
N ASP A 7 4.29 -9.03 -17.60
CA ASP A 7 3.58 -9.74 -18.67
C ASP A 7 2.09 -9.42 -18.67
N SER A 8 1.56 -9.10 -19.85
CA SER A 8 0.13 -8.87 -20.09
C SER A 8 -0.58 -10.02 -20.82
N HIS A 9 0.17 -11.08 -21.15
CA HIS A 9 -0.34 -12.22 -21.92
C HIS A 9 -0.20 -13.51 -21.13
N PHE A 10 -1.32 -14.20 -20.93
CA PHE A 10 -1.40 -15.44 -20.16
C PHE A 10 -2.01 -16.55 -21.00
N GLN A 11 -1.48 -17.75 -20.87
CA GLN A 11 -2.01 -18.97 -21.48
C GLN A 11 -2.95 -19.67 -20.50
N ALA A 12 -3.77 -20.60 -21.00
CA ALA A 12 -4.68 -21.39 -20.16
C ALA A 12 -3.96 -22.10 -19.00
N ALA A 13 -2.73 -22.58 -19.24
CA ALA A 13 -1.90 -23.23 -18.23
C ALA A 13 -1.54 -22.30 -17.06
N ASP A 14 -1.35 -21.00 -17.30
CA ASP A 14 -1.07 -20.01 -16.24
C ASP A 14 -2.28 -19.84 -15.32
N PHE A 15 -3.49 -19.80 -15.88
CA PHE A 15 -4.74 -19.74 -15.11
C PHE A 15 -5.01 -21.02 -14.33
N ASP A 16 -4.65 -22.19 -14.87
CA ASP A 16 -4.71 -23.46 -14.13
C ASP A 16 -3.74 -23.43 -12.93
N ALA A 17 -2.49 -23.00 -13.17
CA ALA A 17 -1.48 -22.90 -12.12
C ALA A 17 -1.88 -21.89 -11.03
N PHE A 18 -2.41 -20.72 -11.41
CA PHE A 18 -2.91 -19.72 -10.47
C PHE A 18 -4.02 -20.28 -9.58
N ARG A 19 -5.02 -20.96 -10.16
CA ARG A 19 -6.13 -21.57 -9.40
C ARG A 19 -5.64 -22.62 -8.41
N GLN A 20 -4.68 -23.45 -8.80
CA GLN A 20 -4.09 -24.45 -7.90
C GLN A 20 -3.36 -23.80 -6.72
N ARG A 21 -2.55 -22.75 -6.98
CA ARG A 21 -1.83 -22.00 -5.93
C ARG A 21 -2.79 -21.28 -5.00
N LEU A 22 -3.77 -20.57 -5.55
CA LEU A 22 -4.80 -19.89 -4.79
C LEU A 22 -5.51 -20.85 -3.84
N ARG A 23 -5.96 -22.01 -4.35
CA ARG A 23 -6.60 -23.03 -3.51
C ARG A 23 -5.68 -23.51 -2.38
N ARG A 24 -4.41 -23.78 -2.69
CA ARG A 24 -3.43 -24.25 -1.70
C ARG A 24 -3.19 -23.19 -0.61
N GLU A 25 -2.99 -21.94 -0.98
CA GLU A 25 -2.72 -20.85 -0.04
C GLU A 25 -3.95 -20.50 0.80
N THR A 26 -5.16 -20.55 0.22
CA THR A 26 -6.39 -20.39 1.01
C THR A 26 -6.58 -21.52 2.02
N LEU A 27 -6.25 -22.76 1.66
CA LEU A 27 -6.30 -23.88 2.61
C LEU A 27 -5.27 -23.74 3.72
N LEU A 28 -4.05 -23.29 3.41
CA LEU A 28 -3.02 -23.01 4.40
C LEU A 28 -3.46 -21.88 5.35
N LEU A 29 -4.01 -20.80 4.83
CA LEU A 29 -4.53 -19.69 5.63
C LEU A 29 -5.65 -20.16 6.56
N LYS A 30 -6.58 -20.99 6.04
CA LYS A 30 -7.62 -21.60 6.87
C LYS A 30 -7.01 -22.43 8.00
N GLN A 31 -6.02 -23.26 7.71
CA GLN A 31 -5.34 -24.05 8.73
C GLN A 31 -4.68 -23.16 9.79
N TRP A 32 -4.03 -22.05 9.41
CA TRP A 32 -3.46 -21.11 10.38
C TRP A 32 -4.49 -20.49 11.31
N PHE A 33 -5.72 -20.25 10.85
CA PHE A 33 -6.82 -19.84 11.71
C PHE A 33 -7.25 -20.96 12.67
N GLU A 34 -7.39 -22.19 12.18
CA GLU A 34 -7.78 -23.36 12.99
C GLU A 34 -6.72 -23.70 14.06
N ASP A 35 -5.44 -23.54 13.71
CA ASP A 35 -4.29 -23.82 14.59
C ASP A 35 -3.98 -22.64 15.56
N GLY A 36 -4.70 -21.52 15.46
CA GLY A 36 -4.46 -20.34 16.30
C GLY A 36 -3.09 -19.69 16.07
N PHE A 37 -2.57 -19.74 14.84
CA PHE A 37 -1.23 -19.26 14.49
C PHE A 37 -1.08 -17.72 14.60
N PHE A 38 -2.19 -16.98 14.49
CA PHE A 38 -2.19 -15.53 14.54
C PHE A 38 -2.23 -14.99 15.97
N SER A 39 -1.49 -13.90 16.20
CA SER A 39 -1.49 -13.20 17.49
C SER A 39 -2.89 -12.69 17.85
N VAL A 40 -3.29 -12.93 19.10
CA VAL A 40 -4.47 -12.32 19.75
C VAL A 40 -4.08 -11.13 20.64
N GLY A 41 -2.84 -10.65 20.52
CA GLY A 41 -2.27 -9.58 21.33
C GLY A 41 -2.73 -8.17 20.95
N GLU A 42 -1.87 -7.19 21.18
CA GLU A 42 -2.18 -5.78 20.96
C GLU A 42 -2.65 -5.48 19.54
N HIS A 43 -3.67 -4.63 19.42
CA HIS A 43 -4.15 -4.16 18.13
C HIS A 43 -3.18 -3.14 17.55
N PHE A 44 -2.93 -3.23 16.25
CA PHE A 44 -2.15 -2.26 15.50
C PHE A 44 -3.06 -1.52 14.51
N ILE A 45 -2.69 -0.29 14.20
CA ILE A 45 -3.35 0.56 13.21
C ILE A 45 -2.29 1.14 12.28
N GLY A 46 -2.58 1.18 10.98
CA GLY A 46 -1.83 1.94 9.99
C GLY A 46 -2.78 2.85 9.22
N PHE A 47 -2.26 3.62 8.26
CA PHE A 47 -3.07 4.37 7.32
C PHE A 47 -2.51 4.22 5.90
N GLU A 48 -3.41 4.40 4.94
CA GLU A 48 -3.13 4.65 3.54
C GLU A 48 -3.92 5.92 3.16
N LEU A 49 -3.27 6.86 2.46
CA LEU A 49 -3.88 8.11 1.99
C LEU A 49 -3.50 8.34 0.54
N GLU A 50 -4.48 8.33 -0.34
CA GLU A 50 -4.30 8.72 -1.74
C GLU A 50 -4.40 10.24 -1.91
N ALA A 51 -3.48 10.80 -2.70
CA ALA A 51 -3.45 12.21 -3.06
C ALA A 51 -3.27 12.39 -4.57
N TRP A 52 -3.87 13.46 -5.09
CA TRP A 52 -3.83 13.83 -6.50
C TRP A 52 -2.89 15.01 -6.72
N LEU A 53 -1.97 14.85 -7.66
CA LEU A 53 -1.13 15.92 -8.17
C LEU A 53 -1.94 16.73 -9.17
N VAL A 54 -1.99 18.04 -8.95
CA VAL A 54 -2.73 18.97 -9.80
C VAL A 54 -1.87 20.16 -10.22
N ASP A 55 -2.17 20.75 -11.36
CA ASP A 55 -1.56 22.00 -11.82
C ASP A 55 -2.22 23.23 -11.16
N GLU A 56 -1.74 24.43 -11.51
CA GLU A 56 -2.28 25.70 -10.99
C GLU A 56 -3.76 25.95 -11.37
N GLN A 57 -4.28 25.24 -12.38
CA GLN A 57 -5.67 25.29 -12.82
C GLN A 57 -6.49 24.12 -12.25
N ALA A 58 -5.92 23.34 -11.32
CA ALA A 58 -6.50 22.15 -10.70
C ALA A 58 -6.77 20.98 -11.67
N HIS A 59 -6.09 20.94 -12.82
CA HIS A 59 -6.13 19.75 -13.68
C HIS A 59 -5.15 18.67 -13.20
N PRO A 60 -5.41 17.39 -13.49
CA PRO A 60 -4.48 16.32 -13.14
C PRO A 60 -3.09 16.52 -13.77
N ALA A 61 -2.05 16.48 -12.94
CA ALA A 61 -0.66 16.64 -13.37
C ALA A 61 0.03 15.26 -13.42
N PRO A 62 0.29 14.67 -14.63
CA PRO A 62 0.77 13.30 -14.78
C PRO A 62 2.29 13.16 -14.53
N ILE A 63 2.74 13.63 -13.37
CA ILE A 63 4.15 13.79 -12.97
C ILE A 63 4.53 12.96 -11.74
N ASN A 64 3.72 11.97 -11.34
CA ASN A 64 3.93 11.21 -10.10
C ASN A 64 5.32 10.58 -9.99
N GLN A 65 5.83 9.97 -11.07
CA GLN A 65 7.16 9.35 -11.12
C GLN A 65 8.27 10.34 -10.74
N SER A 66 8.24 11.54 -11.31
CA SER A 66 9.24 12.58 -11.02
C SER A 66 9.16 13.08 -9.57
N VAL A 67 7.95 13.16 -9.02
CA VAL A 67 7.73 13.54 -7.61
C VAL A 67 8.27 12.46 -6.68
N LEU A 68 8.00 11.19 -6.98
CA LEU A 68 8.46 10.02 -6.21
C LEU A 68 9.98 9.91 -6.20
N GLU A 69 10.63 10.04 -7.36
CA GLU A 69 12.08 10.02 -7.49
C GLU A 69 12.76 11.12 -6.65
N ARG A 70 12.15 12.30 -6.59
CA ARG A 70 12.65 13.41 -5.78
C ARG A 70 12.41 13.22 -4.29
N LEU A 71 11.23 12.72 -3.92
CA LEU A 71 10.86 12.50 -2.52
C LEU A 71 11.68 11.37 -1.89
N ASN A 72 11.96 10.33 -2.69
CA ASN A 72 12.76 9.14 -2.36
C ASN A 72 12.39 8.57 -0.97
N ASP A 73 11.09 8.41 -0.74
CA ASP A 73 10.55 7.88 0.51
C ASP A 73 9.84 6.55 0.24
N PRO A 74 10.23 5.44 0.88
CA PRO A 74 9.58 4.14 0.69
C PRO A 74 8.12 4.11 1.17
N LEU A 75 7.68 5.08 1.97
CA LEU A 75 6.29 5.21 2.42
C LEU A 75 5.42 6.00 1.45
N VAL A 76 5.97 6.51 0.34
CA VAL A 76 5.19 7.18 -0.71
C VAL A 76 5.42 6.47 -2.03
N VAL A 77 4.34 5.97 -2.60
CA VAL A 77 4.38 5.02 -3.73
C VAL A 77 3.43 5.48 -4.84
N PRO A 78 3.66 5.06 -6.09
CA PRO A 78 2.76 5.40 -7.18
C PRO A 78 1.45 4.63 -7.04
N GLU A 79 0.36 5.28 -7.45
CA GLU A 79 -0.92 4.63 -7.72
C GLU A 79 -1.14 4.40 -9.21
N LEU A 80 -2.22 3.68 -9.55
CA LEU A 80 -2.53 3.31 -10.94
C LEU A 80 -2.52 4.51 -11.91
N ALA A 81 -3.01 5.66 -11.48
CA ALA A 81 -3.00 6.88 -12.28
C ALA A 81 -1.64 7.61 -12.17
N ARG A 82 -1.16 8.13 -13.31
CA ARG A 82 0.11 8.89 -13.41
C ARG A 82 0.16 10.21 -12.63
N PHE A 83 -0.94 10.58 -11.98
CA PHE A 83 -1.10 11.79 -11.18
C PHE A 83 -1.54 11.48 -9.74
N ASN A 84 -1.58 10.20 -9.34
CA ASN A 84 -1.89 9.79 -7.98
C ASN A 84 -0.63 9.30 -7.25
N LEU A 85 -0.58 9.59 -5.96
CA LEU A 85 0.39 9.09 -5.00
C LEU A 85 -0.36 8.47 -3.82
N GLU A 86 0.17 7.40 -3.25
CA GLU A 86 -0.31 6.86 -1.99
C GLU A 86 0.74 7.10 -0.89
N PHE A 87 0.30 7.68 0.22
CA PHE A 87 1.06 7.83 1.45
C PHE A 87 0.70 6.69 2.40
N ASN A 88 1.70 5.94 2.81
CA ASN A 88 1.60 4.84 3.77
C ASN A 88 2.10 5.30 5.14
N GLY A 89 1.46 4.80 6.20
CA GLY A 89 1.90 4.98 7.58
C GLY A 89 2.58 3.74 8.14
N THR A 90 3.59 3.92 8.99
CA THR A 90 4.17 2.81 9.74
C THR A 90 3.15 2.31 10.77
N PRO A 91 2.83 1.01 10.83
CA PRO A 91 1.87 0.48 11.80
C PRO A 91 2.23 0.87 13.24
N GLN A 92 1.26 1.40 13.97
CA GLN A 92 1.37 1.82 15.37
C GLN A 92 0.53 0.90 16.24
N CYS A 93 1.05 0.52 17.42
CA CYS A 93 0.20 -0.09 18.45
C CYS A 93 -0.92 0.90 18.82
N LEU A 94 -2.17 0.43 18.81
CA LEU A 94 -3.40 1.20 19.00
C LEU A 94 -3.65 1.45 20.49
N THR A 95 -2.70 2.13 21.12
CA THR A 95 -2.72 2.48 22.53
C THR A 95 -2.24 3.92 22.75
N GLY A 96 -2.82 4.60 23.75
CA GLY A 96 -2.46 5.96 24.12
C GLY A 96 -2.56 6.93 22.93
N ALA A 97 -1.45 7.63 22.64
CA ALA A 97 -1.36 8.65 21.59
C ALA A 97 -1.16 8.07 20.16
N ALA A 98 -1.68 6.88 19.86
CA ALA A 98 -1.47 6.21 18.56
C ALA A 98 -1.90 7.07 17.37
N LEU A 99 -3.09 7.67 17.44
CA LEU A 99 -3.60 8.52 16.36
C LEU A 99 -2.77 9.80 16.19
N SER A 100 -2.27 10.38 17.28
CA SER A 100 -1.35 11.52 17.20
C SER A 100 -0.04 11.14 16.51
N ARG A 101 0.54 9.97 16.83
CA ARG A 101 1.75 9.48 16.15
C ARG A 101 1.54 9.28 14.65
N LEU A 102 0.40 8.70 14.25
CA LEU A 102 0.05 8.55 12.83
C LEU A 102 -0.08 9.91 12.14
N ALA A 103 -0.75 10.88 12.78
CA ALA A 103 -0.92 12.23 12.24
C ALA A 103 0.43 12.96 12.12
N GLU A 104 1.31 12.85 13.12
CA GLU A 104 2.66 13.43 13.12
C GLU A 104 3.56 12.77 12.07
N GLU A 105 3.43 11.47 11.81
CA GLU A 105 4.11 10.80 10.70
C GLU A 105 3.63 11.33 9.36
N LEU A 106 2.32 11.37 9.14
CA LEU A 106 1.73 11.92 7.92
C LEU A 106 2.19 13.37 7.69
N GLU A 107 2.13 14.22 8.71
CA GLU A 107 2.55 15.63 8.59
C GLU A 107 4.04 15.77 8.24
N ARG A 108 4.91 14.93 8.81
CA ARG A 108 6.34 14.92 8.48
C ARG A 108 6.59 14.50 7.04
N THR A 109 5.93 13.44 6.57
CA THR A 109 6.06 12.98 5.19
C THR A 109 5.48 13.99 4.20
N TRP A 110 4.32 14.57 4.52
CA TRP A 110 3.66 15.59 3.71
C TRP A 110 4.53 16.84 3.53
N LYS A 111 5.16 17.32 4.61
CA LYS A 111 6.06 18.49 4.56
C LYS A 111 7.29 18.30 3.66
N ARG A 112 7.70 17.06 3.40
CA ARG A 112 8.81 16.76 2.47
C ARG A 112 8.39 16.79 1.00
N CYS A 113 7.08 16.83 0.72
CA CYS A 113 6.54 16.87 -0.64
C CYS A 113 6.44 18.29 -1.21
N ASN A 114 6.41 19.31 -0.33
CA ASN A 114 6.47 20.74 -0.67
C ASN A 114 7.91 21.23 -0.74
#